data_AF-A0A6F8PKE6-F1
#
_entry.id   AF-A0A6F8PKE6-F1
#
_cell.length_a   1.000
_cell.length_b   1.000
_cell.length_c   1.000
_cell.angle_alpha   90.00
_cell.angle_beta   90.00
_cell.angle_gamma   90.00
#
_symmetry.space_group_name_H-M   'P 1'
#
loop_
_entity.id
_entity.type
_entity.pdbx_description
1 polymer ?
#
loop_
_entity_poly.entity_id
_entity_poly.type
_entity_poly.pdbx_seq_one_letter_code
_entity_poly.pdbx_strand_id
1 'polypeptide(L)'
;MSNTAETTLRFIANVNANWEIDFVNEDYLNWLGYHENELLGNQTDIIRAPNSPTSLMEMIRFRSSIGKTVSTPLKEKRRNLLGGYARTAQNDWRQI
;
A
#
# COMPACT_ATOMS: atom_id res chain seq x y z
N MET A 1 10.37 -14.71 31.63
CA MET A 1 11.03 -14.10 30.45
C MET A 1 10.15 -14.37 29.25
N SER A 2 9.29 -13.43 28.86
CA SER A 2 8.40 -13.56 27.70
C SER A 2 9.19 -13.22 26.44
N ASN A 3 9.37 -14.21 25.59
CA ASN A 3 10.02 -14.09 24.29
C ASN A 3 9.08 -13.28 23.39
N THR A 4 9.28 -11.97 23.30
CA THR A 4 8.47 -11.11 22.43
C THR A 4 9.07 -11.23 21.05
N ALA A 5 8.59 -12.20 20.26
CA ALA A 5 8.95 -12.28 18.86
C ALA A 5 8.52 -10.97 18.19
N GLU A 6 9.47 -10.19 17.68
CA GLU A 6 9.16 -9.01 16.88
C GLU A 6 8.36 -9.47 15.66
N THR A 7 7.07 -9.18 15.67
CA THR A 7 6.20 -9.52 14.56
C THR A 7 6.48 -8.53 13.44
N THR A 8 7.27 -8.96 12.44
CA THR A 8 7.52 -8.17 11.25
C THR A 8 6.26 -8.16 10.38
N LEU A 9 5.62 -6.99 10.25
CA LEU A 9 4.52 -6.81 9.32
C LEU A 9 5.03 -6.98 7.88
N ARG A 10 4.30 -7.75 7.07
CA ARG A 10 4.58 -7.90 5.64
C ARG A 10 3.39 -7.43 4.85
N PHE A 11 3.62 -6.46 3.97
CA PHE A 11 2.58 -5.95 3.08
C PHE A 11 2.73 -6.60 1.71
N ILE A 12 1.69 -7.31 1.30
CA ILE A 12 1.69 -8.10 0.06
C ILE A 12 0.42 -7.75 -0.70
N ALA A 13 0.60 -7.33 -1.94
CA ALA A 13 -0.47 -7.22 -2.92
C ALA A 13 -0.01 -7.83 -4.24
N ASN A 14 -0.92 -8.50 -4.92
CA ASN A 14 -0.73 -8.87 -6.32
C ASN A 14 -1.50 -7.87 -7.19
N VAL A 15 -0.97 -7.67 -8.39
CA VAL A 15 -1.48 -6.70 -9.36
C VAL A 15 -1.45 -7.35 -10.73
N ASN A 16 -2.56 -7.29 -11.44
CA ASN A 16 -2.69 -7.86 -12.77
C ASN A 16 -2.03 -6.98 -13.86
N ALA A 17 -2.02 -7.44 -15.10
CA ALA A 17 -1.42 -6.71 -16.23
C ALA A 17 -2.07 -5.35 -16.52
N ASN A 18 -3.32 -5.12 -16.05
CA ASN A 18 -4.05 -3.86 -16.17
C ASN A 18 -3.79 -2.90 -15.01
N TRP A 19 -2.87 -3.22 -14.09
CA TRP A 19 -2.60 -2.44 -12.87
C TRP A 19 -3.74 -2.43 -11.87
N GLU A 20 -4.62 -3.43 -11.93
CA GLU A 20 -5.69 -3.65 -10.96
C GLU A 20 -5.23 -4.63 -9.89
N ILE A 21 -5.65 -4.38 -8.66
CA ILE A 21 -5.32 -5.22 -7.50
C ILE A 21 -6.19 -6.49 -7.55
N ASP A 22 -5.58 -7.67 -7.56
CA ASP A 22 -6.28 -8.97 -7.55
C ASP A 22 -6.14 -9.72 -6.21
N PHE A 23 -5.20 -9.30 -5.36
CA PHE A 23 -5.04 -9.82 -4.01
C PHE A 23 -4.36 -8.79 -3.09
N VAL A 24 -4.76 -8.76 -1.82
CA VAL A 24 -4.09 -8.02 -0.73
C VAL A 24 -4.14 -8.86 0.53
N ASN A 25 -3.04 -8.98 1.27
CA ASN A 25 -3.06 -9.70 2.54
C ASN A 25 -3.68 -8.88 3.68
N GLU A 26 -4.11 -9.58 4.73
CA GLU A 26 -4.84 -8.97 5.87
C GLU A 26 -4.05 -7.87 6.59
N ASP A 27 -2.75 -8.07 6.82
CA ASP A 27 -1.88 -7.05 7.46
C ASP A 27 -1.90 -5.73 6.70
N TYR A 28 -1.91 -5.81 5.38
CA TYR A 28 -1.85 -4.63 4.53
C TYR A 28 -3.22 -3.94 4.43
N LEU A 29 -4.31 -4.70 4.35
CA LEU A 29 -5.67 -4.17 4.46
C LEU A 29 -5.88 -3.41 5.78
N ASN A 30 -5.49 -4.03 6.88
CA ASN A 30 -5.57 -3.44 8.22
C ASN A 30 -4.76 -2.15 8.34
N TRP A 31 -3.55 -2.14 7.77
CA TRP A 31 -2.70 -0.95 7.77
C TRP A 31 -3.25 0.16 6.87
N LEU A 32 -3.80 -0.18 5.70
CA LEU A 32 -4.37 0.76 4.74
C LEU A 32 -5.73 1.32 5.20
N GLY A 33 -6.49 0.57 6.00
CA GLY A 33 -7.82 0.95 6.48
C GLY A 33 -8.94 0.75 5.45
N TYR A 34 -8.74 -0.11 4.45
CA TYR A 34 -9.76 -0.49 3.46
C TYR A 34 -10.29 -1.89 3.73
N HIS A 35 -11.53 -2.13 3.31
CA HIS A 35 -12.02 -3.49 3.14
C HIS A 35 -11.54 -4.06 1.79
N GLU A 36 -11.41 -5.39 1.72
CA GLU A 36 -10.96 -6.09 0.52
C GLU A 36 -11.80 -5.73 -0.72
N ASN A 37 -13.12 -5.68 -0.58
CA ASN A 37 -14.05 -5.31 -1.66
C ASN A 37 -13.92 -3.85 -2.14
N GLU A 38 -13.21 -2.99 -1.41
CA GLU A 38 -12.90 -1.62 -1.83
C GLU A 38 -11.61 -1.54 -2.64
N LEU A 39 -10.71 -2.53 -2.54
CA LEU A 39 -9.44 -2.55 -3.25
C LEU A 39 -9.43 -3.49 -4.45
N LEU A 40 -10.04 -4.68 -4.33
CA LEU A 40 -10.00 -5.67 -5.40
C LEU A 40 -10.71 -5.16 -6.66
N GLY A 41 -10.05 -5.35 -7.80
CA GLY A 41 -10.50 -4.85 -9.10
C GLY A 41 -10.26 -3.36 -9.34
N ASN A 42 -9.81 -2.60 -8.35
CA ASN A 42 -9.46 -1.20 -8.52
C ASN A 42 -8.00 -1.01 -8.94
N GLN A 43 -7.75 0.10 -9.63
CA GLN A 43 -6.40 0.54 -10.01
C GLN A 43 -5.54 0.83 -8.78
N THR A 44 -4.27 0.42 -8.80
CA THR A 44 -3.28 0.68 -7.71
C THR A 44 -3.15 2.16 -7.30
N ASP A 45 -3.56 3.08 -8.17
CA ASP A 45 -3.65 4.52 -7.91
C ASP A 45 -4.51 4.87 -6.68
N ILE A 46 -5.47 4.01 -6.30
CA ILE A 46 -6.35 4.20 -5.14
C ILE A 46 -5.60 4.31 -3.82
N ILE A 47 -4.44 3.65 -3.67
CA ILE A 47 -3.59 3.72 -2.46
C ILE A 47 -2.35 4.58 -2.66
N ARG A 48 -2.14 5.18 -3.84
CA ARG A 48 -0.97 6.03 -4.11
C ARG A 48 -1.10 7.38 -3.40
N ALA A 49 -0.02 7.83 -2.77
CA ALA A 49 0.04 9.18 -2.21
C ALA A 49 -0.08 10.25 -3.33
N PRO A 50 -0.79 11.36 -3.09
CA PRO A 50 -1.03 12.39 -4.11
C PRO A 50 0.23 13.12 -4.58
N ASN A 51 1.31 13.07 -3.80
CA ASN A 51 2.60 13.68 -4.12
C ASN A 51 3.66 12.67 -4.60
N SER A 52 3.25 11.45 -4.97
CA SER A 52 4.17 10.46 -5.54
C SER A 52 4.68 10.93 -6.91
N PRO A 53 6.02 10.99 -7.13
CA PRO A 53 6.57 11.45 -8.39
C PRO A 53 6.14 10.56 -9.57
N THR A 54 5.76 11.15 -10.69
CA THR A 54 5.40 10.40 -11.91
C THR A 54 6.56 9.52 -12.39
N SER A 55 7.79 10.03 -12.33
CA SER A 55 9.00 9.30 -12.73
C SER A 55 9.23 8.01 -11.93
N LEU A 56 8.83 7.99 -10.65
CA LEU A 56 8.89 6.80 -9.81
C LEU A 56 7.94 5.71 -10.33
N MET A 57 6.72 6.09 -10.68
CA MET A 57 5.72 5.16 -11.21
C MET A 57 6.08 4.67 -12.61
N GLU A 58 6.63 5.54 -13.46
CA GLU A 58 7.16 5.15 -14.77
C GLU A 58 8.30 4.13 -14.63
N MET A 59 9.22 4.34 -13.68
CA MET A 59 10.28 3.38 -13.39
C MET A 59 9.71 2.04 -12.93
N ILE A 60 8.73 2.02 -12.03
CA ILE A 60 8.07 0.78 -11.57
C ILE A 60 7.41 0.07 -12.76
N ARG A 61 6.65 0.79 -13.58
CA ARG A 61 5.98 0.24 -14.77
C ARG A 61 6.96 -0.37 -15.75
N PHE A 62 8.03 0.36 -16.09
CA PHE A 62 9.07 -0.11 -16.99
C PHE A 62 9.74 -1.38 -16.45
N ARG A 63 10.16 -1.38 -15.18
CA ARG A 63 10.84 -2.53 -14.56
C ARG A 63 9.95 -3.76 -14.48
N SER A 64 8.68 -3.59 -14.10
CA SER A 64 7.69 -4.68 -14.11
C SER A 64 7.47 -5.25 -15.51
N SER A 65 7.41 -4.41 -16.55
CA SER A 65 7.23 -4.87 -17.95
C SER A 65 8.38 -5.74 -18.48
N ILE A 66 9.57 -5.63 -17.88
CA ILE A 66 10.75 -6.44 -18.22
C ILE A 66 11.06 -7.51 -17.17
N GLY A 67 10.11 -7.78 -16.26
CA GLY A 67 10.25 -8.81 -15.22
C GLY A 67 11.35 -8.52 -14.19
N LYS A 68 11.62 -7.25 -13.90
CA LYS A 68 12.65 -6.84 -12.93
C LYS A 68 12.01 -6.27 -11.65
N THR A 69 12.56 -6.67 -10.50
CA THR A 69 12.18 -6.15 -9.19
C THR A 69 12.65 -4.70 -9.02
N VAL A 70 11.85 -3.92 -8.31
CA VAL A 70 12.20 -2.57 -7.86
C VAL A 70 12.22 -2.56 -6.34
N SER A 71 13.33 -2.07 -5.76
CA SER A 71 13.42 -1.78 -4.32
C SER A 71 13.63 -0.28 -4.17
N THR A 72 12.56 0.42 -3.82
CA THR A 72 12.53 1.88 -3.69
C THR A 72 11.48 2.28 -2.66
N PRO A 73 11.71 3.32 -1.86
CA PRO A 73 10.68 3.82 -0.95
C PRO A 73 9.44 4.27 -1.74
N LEU A 74 8.27 3.75 -1.37
CA LEU A 74 6.98 4.15 -1.94
C LEU A 74 6.12 4.82 -0.86
N LYS A 75 5.41 5.88 -1.23
CA LYS A 75 4.45 6.54 -0.35
C LYS A 75 3.03 6.18 -0.75
N GLU A 76 2.27 5.73 0.25
CA GLU A 76 0.89 5.31 0.09
C GLU A 76 -0.03 6.10 1.01
N LYS A 77 -1.25 6.33 0.55
CA LYS A 77 -2.30 6.95 1.35
C LYS A 77 -3.17 5.85 1.95
N ARG A 78 -3.49 6.03 3.22
CA ARG A 78 -4.53 5.26 3.89
C ARG A 78 -5.91 5.81 3.54
N ARG A 79 -6.94 5.00 3.75
CA ARG A 79 -8.31 5.51 3.71
C ARG A 79 -8.46 6.56 4.82
N ASN A 80 -8.91 7.76 4.46
CA ASN A 80 -9.26 8.77 5.45
C ASN A 80 -10.53 8.31 6.19
N LEU A 81 -10.39 7.67 7.36
CA LEU A 81 -11.50 7.39 8.26
C LEU A 81 -11.92 8.69 8.99
N LEU A 82 -12.45 9.67 8.27
CA LEU A 82 -13.10 10.85 8.87
C LEU A 82 -14.51 10.53 9.41
N GLY A 83 -14.74 9.31 9.91
CA GLY A 83 -16.09 8.83 10.25
C GLY A 83 -16.19 7.77 11.34
N GLY A 84 -15.17 7.57 12.18
CA GLY A 84 -15.27 6.60 13.27
C GLY A 84 -14.15 6.74 14.28
N TYR A 85 -14.34 7.64 15.26
CA TYR A 85 -13.45 7.87 16.40
C TYR A 85 -12.04 8.34 16.06
N ALA A 86 -11.93 9.66 15.90
CA ALA A 86 -10.68 10.39 16.03
C ALA A 86 -9.95 9.99 17.33
N ARG A 87 -8.85 9.25 17.18
CA ARG A 87 -7.67 9.45 18.02
C ARG A 87 -6.58 10.00 17.11
N THR A 88 -6.50 11.32 17.09
CA THR A 88 -5.31 12.11 16.69
C THR A 88 -4.53 11.51 15.52
N ALA A 89 -5.11 11.59 14.32
CA ALA A 89 -4.32 11.56 13.09
C ALA A 89 -3.55 12.88 12.99
N GLN A 90 -2.54 13.04 13.84
CA GLN A 90 -1.40 13.86 13.50
C GLN A 90 -0.76 13.18 12.30
N ASN A 91 -0.57 13.93 11.22
CA ASN A 91 -0.03 13.50 9.93
C ASN A 91 1.20 12.58 10.06
N ASP A 92 0.98 11.29 10.28
CA ASP A 92 2.05 10.32 10.49
C ASP A 92 2.37 9.70 9.13
N TRP A 93 3.13 10.46 8.34
CA TRP A 93 3.73 9.99 7.10
C TRP A 93 4.83 8.97 7.43
N ARG A 94 4.46 7.72 7.68
CA ARG A 94 5.44 6.65 7.82
C ARG A 94 5.84 6.17 6.43
N GLN A 95 7.12 6.38 6.09
CA GLN A 95 7.75 5.68 4.98
C GLN A 95 7.76 4.20 5.33
N ILE A 96 7.23 3.36 4.44
CA ILE A 96 7.42 1.91 4.45
C ILE A 96 8.63 1.56 3.59
#